data_AF-A0A523R7G0-F1
#
_entry.id   AF-A0A523R7G0-F1
#
_cell.length_a   1.000
_cell.length_b   1.000
_cell.length_c   1.000
_cell.angle_alpha   90.00
_cell.angle_beta   90.00
_cell.angle_gamma   90.00
#
_symmetry.space_group_name_H-M   'P 1'
#
loop_
_entity.id
_entity.type
_entity.pdbx_description
1 polymer ?
#
loop_
_entity_poly.entity_id
_entity_poly.type
_entity_poly.pdbx_seq_one_letter_code
_entity_poly.pdbx_strand_id
1 'polypeptide(L)'
;MEEGAKIDARNGELGHTALMVAAQNEHIEVIRYLIEKGADATMRTKDGASTVSFAPAPDSGDEKASEILDILKKASAQQRKFKLT
;
A
#
# COMPACT_ATOMS: atom_id res chain seq x y z
N MET A 1 -11.59 16.57 -18.00
CA MET A 1 -12.10 15.63 -16.98
C MET A 1 -10.93 15.31 -16.07
N GLU A 2 -10.75 16.11 -15.03
CA GLU A 2 -9.75 15.85 -13.98
C GLU A 2 -10.53 15.68 -12.69
N GLU A 3 -11.34 14.62 -12.64
CA GLU A 3 -11.94 14.23 -11.37
C GLU A 3 -10.79 13.71 -10.52
N GLY A 4 -10.34 14.50 -9.54
CA GLY A 4 -9.19 14.19 -8.70
C GLY A 4 -9.31 12.78 -8.13
N ALA A 5 -8.59 11.83 -8.74
CA ALA A 5 -8.62 10.44 -8.36
C ALA A 5 -8.17 10.37 -6.90
N LYS A 6 -9.07 9.95 -6.00
CA LYS A 6 -8.72 9.78 -4.60
C LYS A 6 -7.62 8.73 -4.54
N ILE A 7 -6.45 9.12 -4.03
CA ILE A 7 -5.27 8.25 -3.91
C ILE A 7 -5.59 6.95 -3.16
N ASP A 8 -6.55 7.06 -2.24
CA ASP A 8 -7.03 5.99 -1.36
C ASP A 8 -8.37 5.39 -1.80
N ALA A 9 -8.76 5.59 -3.07
CA ALA A 9 -9.98 4.98 -3.60
C ALA A 9 -9.92 3.45 -3.44
N ARG A 10 -11.01 2.89 -2.91
CA ARG A 10 -11.18 1.44 -2.75
C ARG A 10 -12.07 0.91 -3.86
N ASN A 11 -11.66 -0.18 -4.50
CA ASN A 11 -12.49 -0.80 -5.52
C ASN A 11 -13.80 -1.37 -4.93
N GLY A 12 -14.83 -1.47 -5.78
CA GLY A 12 -16.16 -1.89 -5.36
C GLY A 12 -16.26 -3.37 -4.98
N GLU A 13 -15.32 -4.20 -5.43
CA GLU A 13 -15.37 -5.66 -5.24
C GLU A 13 -14.75 -6.05 -3.89
N LEU A 14 -13.43 -5.89 -3.76
CA LEU A 14 -12.63 -6.37 -2.62
C LEU A 14 -12.19 -5.22 -1.69
N GLY A 15 -12.44 -3.97 -2.07
CA GLY A 15 -11.97 -2.79 -1.37
C GLY A 15 -10.44 -2.60 -1.47
N HIS A 16 -9.82 -3.04 -2.57
CA HIS A 16 -8.40 -2.84 -2.84
C HIS A 16 -8.12 -1.37 -3.20
N THR A 17 -6.95 -0.89 -2.80
CA THR A 17 -6.47 0.46 -3.09
C THR A 17 -5.37 0.38 -4.15
N ALA A 18 -5.05 1.51 -4.79
CA ALA A 18 -3.94 1.57 -5.75
C ALA A 18 -2.62 1.06 -5.13
N LEU A 19 -2.39 1.37 -3.85
CA LEU A 19 -1.19 0.95 -3.12
C LEU A 19 -1.14 -0.58 -2.91
N MET A 20 -2.28 -1.21 -2.61
CA MET A 20 -2.37 -2.68 -2.47
C MET A 20 -2.09 -3.39 -3.79
N VAL A 21 -2.63 -2.88 -4.90
CA VAL A 21 -2.40 -3.45 -6.23
C VAL A 21 -0.95 -3.29 -6.65
N ALA A 22 -0.34 -2.12 -6.40
CA ALA A 22 1.07 -1.89 -6.68
C ALA A 22 1.99 -2.82 -5.86
N ALA A 23 1.65 -3.08 -4.58
CA ALA A 23 2.36 -4.02 -3.72
C ALA A 23 2.31 -5.45 -4.25
N GLN A 24 1.13 -5.91 -4.69
CA GLN A 24 0.94 -7.26 -5.26
C GLN A 24 1.71 -7.47 -6.57
N ASN A 25 1.86 -6.41 -7.38
CA ASN A 25 2.59 -6.48 -8.66
C ASN A 25 4.06 -6.09 -8.51
N GLU A 26 4.55 -5.87 -7.29
CA GLU A 26 5.95 -5.55 -7.00
C GLU A 26 6.45 -4.25 -7.66
N HIS A 27 5.53 -3.31 -7.91
CA HIS A 27 5.83 -2.04 -8.58
C HIS A 27 6.36 -1.00 -7.58
N ILE A 28 7.63 -1.14 -7.16
CA ILE A 28 8.28 -0.26 -6.16
C ILE A 28 8.14 1.22 -6.50
N GLU A 29 8.36 1.61 -7.75
CA GLU A 29 8.28 3.02 -8.16
C GLU A 29 6.87 3.59 -7.94
N VAL A 30 5.84 2.81 -8.26
CA VAL A 30 4.44 3.18 -8.04
C VAL A 30 4.13 3.25 -6.55
N ILE A 31 4.62 2.30 -5.75
CA ILE A 31 4.45 2.29 -4.30
C ILE A 31 5.04 3.56 -3.68
N ARG A 32 6.27 3.91 -4.05
CA ARG A 32 6.95 5.13 -3.57
C ARG A 32 6.17 6.38 -3.96
N TYR A 33 5.75 6.46 -5.22
CA TYR A 33 4.95 7.58 -5.71
C TYR A 33 3.64 7.73 -4.93
N LEU A 34 2.89 6.64 -4.74
CA LEU A 34 1.61 6.67 -4.02
C LEU A 34 1.80 7.11 -2.56
N ILE A 35 2.82 6.59 -1.86
CA ILE A 35 3.14 7.00 -0.48
C ILE A 35 3.52 8.47 -0.42
N GLU A 36 4.33 8.96 -1.36
CA GLU A 36 4.70 10.38 -1.46
C GLU A 36 3.48 11.27 -1.71
N LYS A 37 2.50 10.80 -2.49
CA LYS A 37 1.20 11.47 -2.67
C LYS A 37 0.27 11.36 -1.46
N GLY A 38 0.69 10.69 -0.39
CA GLY A 38 -0.07 10.58 0.85
C GLY A 38 -1.03 9.39 0.91
N ALA A 39 -0.82 8.34 0.11
CA ALA A 39 -1.63 7.14 0.17
C ALA A 39 -1.60 6.50 1.58
N ASP A 40 -2.76 6.18 2.12
CA ASP A 40 -2.93 5.55 3.43
C ASP A 40 -2.60 4.05 3.37
N ALA A 41 -1.40 3.71 3.83
CA ALA A 41 -0.91 2.33 3.94
C ALA A 41 -1.56 1.57 5.11
N THR A 42 -2.31 2.23 6.00
CA THR A 42 -3.03 1.62 7.12
C THR A 42 -4.40 1.06 6.75
N MET A 43 -4.88 1.36 5.54
CA MET A 43 -6.15 0.84 5.03
C MET A 43 -6.17 -0.69 4.98
N ARG A 44 -7.39 -1.21 5.08
CA ARG A 44 -7.69 -2.63 5.00
C ARG A 44 -8.72 -2.89 3.93
N THR A 45 -8.66 -4.06 3.30
CA THR A 45 -9.66 -4.55 2.34
C THR A 45 -10.97 -4.91 3.03
N LYS A 46 -11.99 -5.31 2.27
CA LYS A 46 -13.27 -5.75 2.85
C LYS A 46 -13.11 -7.00 3.71
N ASP A 47 -12.19 -7.88 3.32
CA ASP A 47 -11.79 -9.07 4.08
C ASP A 47 -10.88 -8.76 5.28
N GLY A 48 -10.57 -7.48 5.54
CA GLY A 48 -9.72 -7.07 6.67
C GLY A 48 -8.22 -7.23 6.44
N ALA A 49 -7.80 -7.65 5.23
CA ALA A 49 -6.39 -7.76 4.85
C ALA A 49 -5.76 -6.36 4.79
N SER A 50 -4.55 -6.22 5.32
CA SER A 50 -3.83 -4.93 5.34
C SER A 50 -2.98 -4.79 4.08
N THR A 51 -2.56 -3.57 3.74
CA THR A 51 -1.68 -3.33 2.59
C THR A 51 -0.42 -4.21 2.58
N VAL A 52 0.18 -4.43 3.75
CA VAL A 52 1.36 -5.32 3.90
C VAL A 52 1.08 -6.79 3.56
N SER A 53 -0.18 -7.25 3.65
CA SER A 53 -0.58 -8.63 3.30
C SER A 53 -0.58 -8.86 1.78
N PHE A 54 -0.54 -7.80 0.98
CA PHE A 54 -0.43 -7.87 -0.47
C PHE A 54 1.01 -7.87 -0.96
N ALA A 55 2.00 -7.63 -0.08
CA ALA A 55 3.40 -7.72 -0.46
C ALA A 55 3.77 -9.19 -0.76
N PRO A 56 4.65 -9.44 -1.75
CA PRO A 56 5.19 -10.77 -2.02
C PRO A 56 5.90 -11.36 -0.79
N ALA A 57 5.97 -12.69 -0.74
CA ALA A 57 6.72 -13.38 0.30
C ALA A 57 8.23 -13.15 0.14
N PRO A 58 8.98 -12.86 1.22
CA PRO A 58 10.42 -12.61 1.15
C PRO A 58 11.24 -13.83 0.71
N ASP A 59 10.66 -15.04 0.80
CA ASP A 59 11.31 -16.29 0.40
C ASP A 59 11.38 -16.52 -1.12
N SER A 60 10.73 -15.67 -1.93
CA SER A 60 10.74 -15.82 -3.39
C SER A 60 12.12 -15.59 -4.04
N GLY A 61 13.12 -15.13 -3.28
CA GLY A 61 14.46 -14.80 -3.80
C GLY A 61 14.56 -13.43 -4.45
N ASP A 62 13.44 -12.71 -4.54
CA ASP A 62 13.37 -11.34 -5.04
C ASP A 62 13.75 -10.35 -3.94
N GLU A 63 14.91 -9.71 -4.06
CA GLU A 63 15.37 -8.64 -3.15
C GLU A 63 14.32 -7.53 -2.99
N LYS A 64 13.57 -7.27 -4.06
CA LYS A 64 12.48 -6.30 -4.14
C LYS A 64 11.34 -6.59 -3.15
N ALA A 65 11.03 -7.86 -2.90
CA ALA A 65 9.95 -8.25 -2.01
C ALA A 65 10.18 -7.76 -0.58
N SER A 66 11.42 -7.91 -0.10
CA SER A 66 11.86 -7.42 1.21
C SER A 66 11.76 -5.90 1.29
N GLU A 67 12.19 -5.20 0.24
CA GLU A 67 12.12 -3.73 0.16
C GLU A 67 10.67 -3.23 0.22
N ILE A 68 9.77 -3.82 -0.57
CA ILE A 68 8.34 -3.46 -0.59
C ILE A 68 7.73 -3.60 0.80
N LEU A 69 7.98 -4.73 1.46
CA LEU A 69 7.46 -5.01 2.78
C LEU A 69 7.96 -3.99 3.80
N ASP A 70 9.25 -3.61 3.73
CA ASP A 70 9.86 -2.63 4.62
C ASP A 70 9.27 -1.22 4.39
N ILE A 71 9.12 -0.79 3.14
CA ILE A 71 8.50 0.49 2.78
C ILE A 71 7.08 0.59 3.34
N LEU A 72 6.25 -0.44 3.11
CA LEU A 72 4.85 -0.46 3.55
C LEU A 72 4.73 -0.52 5.08
N LYS A 73 5.59 -1.30 5.75
CA LYS A 73 5.66 -1.34 7.23
C LYS A 73 6.05 0.03 7.80
N LYS A 74 7.05 0.69 7.22
CA LYS A 74 7.47 2.03 7.63
C LYS A 74 6.36 3.06 7.43
N ALA A 75 5.76 3.09 6.24
CA ALA A 75 4.67 4.01 5.92
C ALA A 75 3.48 3.84 6.88
N SER A 76 3.02 2.59 7.09
CA SER A 76 1.92 2.32 8.01
C SER A 76 2.25 2.67 9.46
N ALA A 77 3.50 2.46 9.92
CA ALA A 77 3.93 2.86 11.26
C ALA A 77 3.99 4.38 11.43
N GLN A 78 4.45 5.12 10.41
CA GLN A 78 4.50 6.58 10.41
C GLN A 78 3.09 7.19 10.44
N GLN A 79 2.16 6.68 9.61
CA GLN A 79 0.79 7.17 9.55
C GLN A 79 -0.01 6.87 10.83
N ARG A 80 0.24 5.72 11.48
CA ARG A 80 -0.34 5.41 12.79
C ARG A 80 0.07 6.42 13.86
N LYS A 81 1.33 6.88 13.87
CA LYS A 81 1.78 7.90 14.83
C LYS A 81 1.10 9.26 14.61
N PHE A 82 0.86 9.64 13.36
CA PHE A 82 0.20 10.91 13.01
C PHE A 82 -1.29 10.96 13.39
N LYS A 83 -1.97 9.81 13.53
CA LYS A 83 -3.41 9.75 13.82
C LYS A 83 -3.74 9.72 15.32
N LEU A 84 -2.74 9.68 16.19
CA LEU A 84 -2.88 9.59 17.65
C LEU A 84 -2.52 10.89 18.40
N THR A 85 -2.13 11.94 17.69
CA THR A 85 -1.83 13.29 18.23
C THR A 85 -2.81 14.30 17.67
#